data_AF-A0A8B7UK22-F1
#
_entry.id   AF-A0A8B7UK22-F1
#
_cell.length_a   1.000
_cell.length_b   1.000
_cell.length_c   1.000
_cell.angle_alpha   90.00
_cell.angle_beta   90.00
_cell.angle_gamma   90.00
#
_symmetry.space_group_name_H-M   'P 1'
#
loop_
_entity.id
_entity.type
_entity.pdbx_description
1 polymer ?
#
loop_
_entity_poly.entity_id
_entity_poly.type
_entity_poly.pdbx_seq_one_letter_code
_entity_poly.pdbx_strand_id
1 'polypeptide(L)'
;MIVIDPLKKLVHNVHNHITNDKRFNGSESIKSSWNISVVKFLLEKLKQELVTSPHNYTDKELKGACVAYFLTKRREYRNSLNPFKGLKEKEEKKLRSRRYRLFANRSSIMRHFGPEDQRLWKDVTEELMSDEEDSLNEPGVWVARPPRFRAQRLTELCYHLDANSKHGTKANRVYGPPSDRLPSAEAQLLPPELYNPHFQEEEEEGGNENGPISPSFDQPHKTCCPDLNSFIEIKVEKDE
;
A
#
# COMPACT_ATOMS: atom_id res chain seq x y z
N MET A 1 -4.96 -12.93 20.25
CA MET A 1 -6.35 -13.32 19.99
C MET A 1 -7.22 -12.08 20.00
N ILE A 2 -7.81 -11.69 18.88
CA ILE A 2 -8.79 -10.60 18.87
C ILE A 2 -10.08 -11.20 19.43
N VAL A 3 -10.40 -10.86 20.69
CA VAL A 3 -11.69 -11.19 21.28
C VAL A 3 -12.73 -10.39 20.50
N ILE A 4 -13.36 -11.01 19.50
CA ILE A 4 -14.53 -10.43 18.84
C ILE A 4 -15.62 -10.42 19.90
N ASP A 5 -16.01 -9.22 20.33
CA ASP A 5 -17.11 -9.00 21.26
C ASP A 5 -18.33 -9.83 20.81
N PRO A 6 -18.76 -10.86 21.58
CA PRO A 6 -19.84 -11.77 21.20
C PRO A 6 -21.13 -11.02 20.88
N LEU A 7 -21.37 -9.89 21.53
CA LEU A 7 -22.56 -9.08 21.33
C LEU A 7 -22.55 -8.39 19.96
N LYS A 8 -21.39 -7.92 19.49
CA LYS A 8 -21.24 -7.33 18.15
C LYS A 8 -21.57 -8.33 17.04
N LYS A 9 -21.12 -9.58 17.20
CA LYS A 9 -21.41 -10.66 16.23
C LYS A 9 -22.91 -10.99 16.21
N LEU A 10 -23.55 -11.05 17.39
CA LEU A 10 -24.98 -11.31 17.48
C LEU A 10 -25.82 -10.20 16.84
N VAL A 11 -25.50 -8.92 17.10
CA VAL A 11 -26.15 -7.77 16.45
C VAL A 11 -26.03 -7.87 14.92
N HIS A 12 -24.83 -8.22 14.41
CA HIS A 12 -24.62 -8.42 12.98
C HIS A 12 -25.51 -9.53 12.41
N ASN A 13 -25.61 -10.67 13.09
CA ASN A 13 -26.41 -11.80 12.64
C ASN A 13 -27.91 -11.46 12.60
N VAL A 14 -28.44 -10.90 13.69
CA VAL A 14 -29.85 -10.49 13.77
C VAL A 14 -30.17 -9.41 12.73
N HIS A 15 -29.28 -8.41 12.60
CA HIS A 15 -29.47 -7.33 11.63
C HIS A 15 -29.48 -7.83 10.19
N ASN A 16 -28.61 -8.78 9.82
CA ASN A 16 -28.53 -9.30 8.45
C ASN A 16 -29.36 -10.57 8.21
N HIS A 17 -30.15 -11.02 9.19
CA HIS A 17 -30.98 -12.22 9.03
C HIS A 17 -31.93 -12.07 7.82
N ILE A 18 -32.11 -13.15 7.07
CA ILE A 18 -32.85 -13.13 5.80
C ILE A 18 -34.30 -12.67 5.95
N THR A 19 -34.93 -12.97 7.10
CA THR A 19 -36.31 -12.57 7.41
C THR A 19 -36.44 -11.18 8.01
N ASN A 20 -35.33 -10.52 8.35
CA ASN A 20 -35.36 -9.15 8.84
C ASN A 20 -35.49 -8.20 7.65
N ASP A 21 -36.47 -7.30 7.65
CA ASP A 21 -36.67 -6.23 6.67
C ASP A 21 -36.22 -4.85 7.20
N LYS A 22 -36.01 -4.72 8.51
CA LYS A 22 -35.57 -3.49 9.16
C LYS A 22 -34.04 -3.36 9.11
N ARG A 23 -33.55 -2.46 8.24
CA ARG A 23 -32.12 -2.13 8.11
C ARG A 23 -31.86 -0.68 8.51
N PHE A 24 -30.80 -0.46 9.29
CA PHE A 24 -30.27 0.88 9.52
C PHE A 24 -30.10 1.67 8.22
N ASN A 25 -30.64 2.88 8.20
CA ASN A 25 -30.38 3.84 7.14
C ASN A 25 -29.16 4.68 7.52
N GLY A 26 -28.04 4.46 6.81
CA GLY A 26 -26.77 5.16 7.07
C GLY A 26 -26.80 6.66 6.73
N SER A 27 -27.74 7.12 5.91
CA SER A 27 -27.91 8.54 5.60
C SER A 27 -28.47 9.32 6.79
N GLU A 28 -29.35 8.70 7.56
CA GLU A 28 -30.05 9.30 8.69
C GLU A 28 -29.27 9.22 10.01
N SER A 29 -29.65 10.07 10.97
CA SER A 29 -29.15 10.00 12.35
C SER A 29 -29.65 8.74 13.07
N ILE A 30 -28.94 8.27 14.10
CA ILE A 30 -29.43 7.23 15.01
C ILE A 30 -30.74 7.62 15.72
N LYS A 31 -30.99 8.94 15.83
CA LYS A 31 -32.20 9.51 16.43
C LYS A 31 -33.37 9.64 15.46
N SER A 32 -33.25 9.19 14.20
CA SER A 32 -34.37 9.23 13.26
C SER A 32 -35.46 8.23 13.66
N SER A 33 -36.72 8.52 13.31
CA SER A 33 -37.85 7.63 13.58
C SER A 33 -37.59 6.21 13.06
N TRP A 34 -37.05 6.10 11.85
CA TRP A 34 -36.67 4.82 11.24
C TRP A 34 -35.60 4.08 12.03
N ASN A 35 -34.44 4.72 12.29
CA ASN A 35 -33.33 4.06 12.97
C ASN A 35 -33.66 3.72 14.43
N ILE A 36 -34.49 4.52 15.11
CA ILE A 36 -35.04 4.18 16.42
C ILE A 36 -35.88 2.90 16.33
N SER A 37 -36.70 2.74 15.29
CA SER A 37 -37.50 1.51 15.08
C SER A 37 -36.62 0.28 14.84
N VAL A 38 -35.50 0.44 14.10
CA VAL A 38 -34.51 -0.62 13.89
C VAL A 38 -33.83 -1.00 15.21
N VAL A 39 -33.42 -0.02 16.03
CA VAL A 39 -32.84 -0.30 17.36
C VAL A 39 -33.84 -1.07 18.24
N LYS A 40 -35.11 -0.64 18.29
CA LYS A 40 -36.15 -1.33 19.07
C LYS A 40 -36.30 -2.79 18.63
N PHE A 41 -36.38 -3.03 17.32
CA PHE A 41 -36.45 -4.38 16.75
C PHE A 41 -35.23 -5.23 17.13
N LEU A 42 -34.01 -4.68 16.96
CA LEU A 42 -32.78 -5.41 17.29
C LEU A 42 -32.73 -5.74 18.79
N LEU A 43 -33.09 -4.82 19.67
CA LEU A 43 -33.12 -5.07 21.11
C LEU A 43 -34.09 -6.18 21.48
N GLU A 44 -35.28 -6.21 20.89
CA GLU A 44 -36.26 -7.26 21.14
C GLU A 44 -35.72 -8.63 20.72
N LYS A 45 -35.12 -8.72 19.53
CA LYS A 45 -34.54 -9.96 19.02
C LYS A 45 -33.31 -10.41 19.81
N LEU A 46 -32.44 -9.48 20.19
CA LEU A 46 -31.29 -9.78 21.04
C LEU A 46 -31.73 -10.33 22.40
N LYS A 47 -32.76 -9.73 23.01
CA LYS A 47 -33.32 -10.23 24.27
C LYS A 47 -33.87 -11.64 24.11
N GLN A 48 -34.55 -11.95 23.00
CA GLN A 48 -35.06 -13.31 22.69
C GLN A 48 -33.91 -14.32 22.53
N GLU A 49 -32.86 -13.98 21.78
CA GLU A 49 -31.69 -14.84 21.56
C GLU A 49 -30.85 -15.06 22.83
N LEU A 50 -30.84 -14.07 23.73
CA LEU A 50 -30.03 -14.10 24.95
C LEU A 50 -30.78 -14.64 26.18
N VAL A 51 -32.04 -15.08 26.06
CA VAL A 51 -32.80 -15.65 27.20
C VAL A 51 -32.06 -16.82 27.85
N THR A 52 -31.39 -17.65 27.05
CA THR A 52 -30.64 -18.81 27.52
C THR A 52 -29.13 -18.54 27.66
N SER A 53 -28.71 -17.28 27.47
CA SER A 53 -27.30 -16.90 27.57
C SER A 53 -26.85 -16.96 29.04
N PRO A 54 -25.67 -17.54 29.34
CA PRO A 54 -25.09 -17.48 30.68
C PRO A 54 -24.63 -16.06 31.07
N HIS A 55 -24.52 -15.15 30.09
CA HIS A 55 -24.15 -13.75 30.30
C HIS A 55 -25.39 -12.86 30.39
N ASN A 56 -25.52 -12.14 31.50
CA ASN A 56 -26.60 -11.20 31.78
C ASN A 56 -26.26 -9.79 31.25
N TYR A 57 -26.50 -9.57 29.96
CA TYR A 57 -26.32 -8.25 29.36
C TYR A 57 -27.38 -7.26 29.83
N THR A 58 -26.96 -6.07 30.23
CA THR A 58 -27.84 -4.96 30.57
C THR A 58 -28.46 -4.33 29.33
N ASP A 59 -29.63 -3.69 29.49
CA ASP A 59 -30.27 -2.91 28.41
C ASP A 59 -29.35 -1.82 27.83
N LYS A 60 -28.43 -1.28 28.64
CA LYS A 60 -27.46 -0.28 28.21
C LYS A 60 -26.40 -0.89 27.29
N GLU A 61 -25.91 -2.08 27.60
CA GLU A 61 -24.93 -2.80 26.77
C GLU A 61 -25.53 -3.23 25.44
N LEU A 62 -26.75 -3.78 25.46
CA LEU A 62 -27.47 -4.15 24.24
C LEU A 62 -27.69 -2.92 23.33
N LYS A 63 -28.15 -1.80 23.92
CA LYS A 63 -28.29 -0.52 23.19
C LYS A 63 -26.95 -0.03 22.65
N GLY A 64 -25.90 -0.10 23.47
CA GLY A 64 -24.53 0.29 23.08
C GLY A 64 -24.05 -0.49 21.86
N ALA A 65 -24.27 -1.80 21.82
CA ALA A 65 -23.88 -2.64 20.69
C ALA A 65 -24.68 -2.32 19.41
N CYS A 66 -26.00 -2.10 19.53
CA CYS A 66 -26.83 -1.65 18.40
C CYS A 66 -26.33 -0.31 17.83
N VAL A 67 -25.99 0.66 18.71
CA VAL A 67 -25.46 1.97 18.30
C VAL A 67 -24.09 1.83 17.65
N ALA A 68 -23.18 1.04 18.22
CA ALA A 68 -21.87 0.78 17.64
C ALA A 68 -21.97 0.14 16.25
N TYR A 69 -22.92 -0.79 16.08
CA TYR A 69 -23.20 -1.40 14.79
C TYR A 69 -23.79 -0.40 13.78
N PHE A 70 -24.72 0.48 14.21
CA PHE A 70 -25.19 1.59 13.38
C PHE A 70 -24.04 2.50 12.91
N LEU A 71 -23.08 2.84 13.79
CA LEU A 71 -21.93 3.67 13.39
C LEU A 71 -21.07 3.00 12.31
N THR A 72 -21.03 1.67 12.30
CA THR A 72 -20.42 0.88 11.22
C THR A 72 -21.21 1.06 9.92
N LYS A 73 -22.54 0.91 9.95
CA LYS A 73 -23.41 1.11 8.77
C LYS A 73 -23.39 2.56 8.25
N ARG A 74 -23.28 3.55 9.13
CA ARG A 74 -23.10 4.95 8.75
C ARG A 74 -21.75 5.20 8.09
N ARG A 75 -20.68 4.52 8.53
CA ARG A 75 -19.37 4.57 7.86
C ARG A 75 -19.43 3.92 6.48
N GLU A 76 -20.05 2.74 6.36
CA GLU A 76 -20.27 2.07 5.08
C GLU A 76 -21.02 2.98 4.09
N TYR A 77 -22.10 3.63 4.51
CA TYR A 77 -22.84 4.60 3.70
C TYR A 77 -21.98 5.80 3.27
N ARG A 78 -21.22 6.42 4.18
CA ARG A 78 -20.31 7.51 3.79
C ARG A 78 -19.26 7.06 2.78
N ASN A 79 -18.76 5.84 2.92
CA ASN A 79 -17.81 5.26 1.97
C ASN A 79 -18.47 4.99 0.61
N SER A 80 -19.76 4.59 0.57
CA SER A 80 -20.48 4.41 -0.69
C SER A 80 -20.82 5.72 -1.39
N LEU A 81 -20.91 6.85 -0.68
CA LEU A 81 -21.10 8.17 -1.28
C LEU A 81 -19.86 8.67 -2.04
N ASN A 82 -18.67 8.13 -1.73
CA ASN A 82 -17.47 8.42 -2.50
C ASN A 82 -16.70 7.11 -2.78
N PRO A 83 -17.18 6.31 -3.77
CA PRO A 83 -16.55 5.05 -4.12
C PRO A 83 -15.09 5.23 -4.55
N PHE A 84 -14.78 6.34 -5.22
CA PHE A 84 -13.43 6.69 -5.66
C PHE A 84 -12.47 6.89 -4.50
N LYS A 85 -12.92 7.49 -3.39
CA LYS A 85 -12.12 7.61 -2.17
C LYS A 85 -11.79 6.24 -1.58
N GLY A 86 -12.77 5.33 -1.52
CA GLY A 86 -12.54 3.96 -1.05
C GLY A 86 -11.61 3.15 -1.95
N LEU A 87 -11.72 3.33 -3.27
CA LEU A 87 -10.81 2.72 -4.25
C LEU A 87 -9.39 3.27 -4.10
N LYS A 88 -9.24 4.60 -4.02
CA LYS A 88 -7.94 5.26 -3.80
C LYS A 88 -7.28 4.85 -2.48
N GLU A 89 -8.05 4.77 -1.39
CA GLU A 89 -7.54 4.29 -0.09
C GLU A 89 -7.11 2.81 -0.15
N LYS A 90 -7.86 1.97 -0.86
CA LYS A 90 -7.53 0.55 -1.04
C LYS A 90 -6.25 0.39 -1.87
N GLU A 91 -6.13 1.18 -2.93
CA GLU A 91 -4.94 1.22 -3.78
C GLU A 91 -3.71 1.73 -3.03
N GLU A 92 -3.81 2.85 -2.31
CA GLU A 92 -2.72 3.37 -1.49
C GLU A 92 -2.29 2.36 -0.41
N LYS A 93 -3.25 1.68 0.23
CA LYS A 93 -2.94 0.60 1.19
C LYS A 93 -2.20 -0.56 0.52
N LYS A 94 -2.58 -0.92 -0.71
CA LYS A 94 -1.93 -1.97 -1.49
C LYS A 94 -0.49 -1.56 -1.86
N LEU A 95 -0.28 -0.35 -2.38
CA LEU A 95 1.04 0.17 -2.73
C LEU A 95 1.94 0.27 -1.50
N ARG A 96 1.44 0.80 -0.39
CA ARG A 96 2.17 0.81 0.89
C ARG A 96 2.63 -0.57 1.33
N SER A 97 1.75 -1.57 1.27
CA SER A 97 2.12 -2.96 1.58
C SER A 97 3.17 -3.52 0.64
N ARG A 98 3.14 -3.17 -0.66
CA ARG A 98 4.17 -3.53 -1.64
C ARG A 98 5.51 -2.88 -1.29
N ARG A 99 5.53 -1.57 -0.99
CA ARG A 99 6.74 -0.84 -0.57
C ARG A 99 7.42 -1.46 0.66
N TYR A 100 6.65 -1.79 1.71
CA TYR A 100 7.20 -2.49 2.88
C TYR A 100 7.85 -3.84 2.53
N ARG A 101 7.21 -4.65 1.68
CA ARG A 101 7.78 -5.94 1.27
C ARG A 101 9.02 -5.76 0.40
N LEU A 102 9.02 -4.78 -0.49
CA LEU A 102 10.17 -4.46 -1.34
C LEU A 102 11.36 -4.01 -0.49
N PHE A 103 11.13 -3.11 0.47
CA PHE A 103 12.14 -2.69 1.45
C PHE A 103 12.70 -3.87 2.23
N ALA A 104 11.84 -4.70 2.82
CA ALA A 104 12.26 -5.86 3.59
C ALA A 104 13.10 -6.85 2.76
N ASN A 105 12.72 -7.09 1.49
CA ASN A 105 13.48 -7.94 0.58
C ASN A 105 14.88 -7.37 0.33
N ARG A 106 14.98 -6.10 -0.05
CA ARG A 106 16.25 -5.41 -0.28
C ARG A 106 17.14 -5.37 0.97
N SER A 107 16.56 -5.06 2.13
CA SER A 107 17.26 -5.08 3.41
C SER A 107 17.82 -6.47 3.75
N SER A 108 17.13 -7.55 3.36
CA SER A 108 17.57 -8.91 3.68
C SER A 108 18.86 -9.33 2.97
N ILE A 109 19.17 -8.74 1.81
CA ILE A 109 20.35 -9.05 1.00
C ILE A 109 21.47 -8.00 1.16
N MET A 110 21.19 -6.85 1.79
CA MET A 110 22.14 -5.73 1.94
C MET A 110 23.46 -6.14 2.61
N ARG A 111 23.45 -7.14 3.50
CA ARG A 111 24.66 -7.68 4.14
C ARG A 111 25.70 -8.24 3.15
N HIS A 112 25.30 -8.54 1.92
CA HIS A 112 26.17 -9.08 0.87
C HIS A 112 26.81 -7.97 0.00
N PHE A 113 26.45 -6.71 0.22
CA PHE A 113 26.97 -5.56 -0.52
C PHE A 113 28.16 -4.91 0.19
N GLY A 114 28.85 -4.00 -0.49
CA GLY A 114 30.03 -3.33 0.05
C GLY A 114 29.71 -2.42 1.26
N PRO A 115 30.72 -2.07 2.10
CA PRO A 115 30.51 -1.21 3.27
C PRO A 115 29.94 0.18 2.93
N GLU A 116 30.25 0.71 1.75
CA GLU A 116 29.70 1.96 1.20
C GLU A 116 28.17 1.89 1.07
N ASP A 117 27.68 0.85 0.40
CA ASP A 117 26.25 0.63 0.15
C ASP A 117 25.51 0.32 1.45
N GLN A 118 26.13 -0.47 2.34
CA GLN A 118 25.58 -0.74 3.65
C GLN A 118 25.44 0.53 4.50
N ARG A 119 26.41 1.46 4.44
CA ARG A 119 26.32 2.77 5.10
C ARG A 119 25.20 3.60 4.50
N LEU A 120 25.09 3.65 3.17
CA LEU A 120 24.00 4.36 2.50
C LEU A 120 22.63 3.81 2.90
N TRP A 121 22.49 2.48 2.99
CA TRP A 121 21.24 1.81 3.32
C TRP A 121 20.76 2.01 4.76
N LYS A 122 21.65 2.42 5.68
CA LYS A 122 21.38 2.49 7.12
C LYS A 122 20.12 3.28 7.47
N ASP A 123 19.91 4.41 6.80
CA ASP A 123 18.80 5.34 7.07
C ASP A 123 17.70 5.27 6.00
N VAL A 124 17.75 4.28 5.10
CA VAL A 124 16.71 4.06 4.07
C VAL A 124 15.44 3.53 4.72
N THR A 125 14.30 4.08 4.30
CA THR A 125 12.97 3.63 4.73
C THR A 125 12.16 3.08 3.55
N GLU A 126 11.05 2.40 3.83
CA GLU A 126 10.10 1.94 2.83
C GLU A 126 9.52 3.07 1.97
N GLU A 127 9.57 4.31 2.46
CA GLU A 127 9.06 5.47 1.74
C GLU A 127 9.88 5.78 0.49
N LEU A 128 11.17 5.42 0.47
CA LEU A 128 12.05 5.58 -0.69
C LEU A 128 11.92 4.41 -1.69
N MET A 129 11.05 3.44 -1.45
CA MET A 129 10.83 2.34 -2.39
C MET A 129 9.93 2.76 -3.55
N SER A 130 10.15 2.11 -4.69
CA SER A 130 9.31 2.28 -5.88
C SER A 130 7.90 1.77 -5.62
N ASP A 131 6.92 2.44 -6.21
CA ASP A 131 5.55 1.94 -6.31
C ASP A 131 5.51 0.83 -7.35
N GLU A 132 5.23 -0.40 -6.92
CA GLU A 132 5.03 -1.54 -7.82
C GLU A 132 3.53 -1.59 -8.17
N GLU A 133 3.17 -1.13 -9.35
CA GLU A 133 1.80 -1.09 -9.89
C GLU A 133 1.55 -2.28 -10.82
N ASP A 134 0.28 -2.65 -11.02
CA ASP A 134 -0.05 -3.64 -12.05
C ASP A 134 -0.13 -2.90 -13.41
N SER A 135 0.49 -3.45 -14.46
CA SER A 135 0.44 -2.86 -15.79
C SER A 135 -1.01 -2.81 -16.30
N LEU A 136 -1.41 -1.66 -16.83
CA LEU A 136 -2.71 -1.48 -17.49
C LEU A 136 -2.75 -2.15 -18.87
N ASN A 137 -1.57 -2.33 -19.49
CA ASN A 137 -1.45 -2.81 -20.87
C ASN A 137 -1.21 -4.33 -20.94
N GLU A 138 -0.52 -4.90 -19.94
CA GLU A 138 -0.11 -6.31 -19.95
C GLU A 138 -0.41 -6.99 -18.61
N PRO A 139 -1.43 -7.87 -18.55
CA PRO A 139 -1.77 -8.59 -17.33
C PRO A 139 -0.60 -9.40 -16.78
N GLY A 140 -0.30 -9.23 -15.49
CA GLY A 140 0.78 -9.96 -14.81
C GLY A 140 2.14 -9.27 -14.84
N VAL A 141 2.29 -8.19 -15.61
CA VAL A 141 3.46 -7.31 -15.57
C VAL A 141 3.32 -6.27 -14.46
N TRP A 142 4.39 -6.06 -13.71
CA TRP A 142 4.48 -5.04 -12.66
C TRP A 142 5.31 -3.86 -13.17
N VAL A 143 4.77 -2.65 -13.04
CA VAL A 143 5.47 -1.41 -13.38
C VAL A 143 6.03 -0.83 -12.09
N ALA A 144 7.35 -0.76 -11.97
CA ALA A 144 8.04 -0.18 -10.82
C ALA A 144 8.36 1.28 -11.08
N ARG A 145 7.63 2.19 -10.41
CA ARG A 145 7.78 3.64 -10.52
C ARG A 145 8.58 4.19 -9.33
N PRO A 146 9.81 4.68 -9.51
CA PRO A 146 10.59 5.24 -8.41
C PRO A 146 9.98 6.56 -7.89
N PRO A 147 10.00 6.87 -6.58
CA PRO A 147 9.58 8.18 -6.12
C PRO A 147 10.55 9.26 -6.62
N ARG A 148 10.02 10.39 -7.09
CA ARG A 148 10.80 11.51 -7.65
C ARG A 148 11.83 12.07 -6.68
N PHE A 149 11.47 12.12 -5.41
CA PHE A 149 12.29 12.67 -4.34
C PHE A 149 13.39 11.72 -3.85
N ARG A 150 13.60 10.57 -4.50
CA ARG A 150 14.71 9.67 -4.17
C ARG A 150 15.97 10.08 -4.91
N ALA A 151 17.06 10.25 -4.16
CA ALA A 151 18.35 10.59 -4.73
C ALA A 151 18.84 9.52 -5.75
N GLN A 152 19.57 9.98 -6.78
CA GLN A 152 20.06 9.13 -7.85
C GLN A 152 20.92 7.96 -7.34
N ARG A 153 21.84 8.23 -6.40
CA ARG A 153 22.70 7.20 -5.80
C ARG A 153 21.89 6.05 -5.18
N LEU A 154 20.80 6.37 -4.47
CA LEU A 154 19.92 5.35 -3.92
C LEU A 154 19.11 4.62 -5.00
N THR A 155 18.73 5.30 -6.08
CA THR A 155 18.08 4.66 -7.24
C THR A 155 18.98 3.61 -7.88
N GLU A 156 20.26 3.91 -8.10
CA GLU A 156 21.25 2.98 -8.64
C GLU A 156 21.43 1.77 -7.71
N LEU A 157 21.60 2.01 -6.40
CA LEU A 157 21.70 0.93 -5.41
C LEU A 157 20.44 0.04 -5.41
N CYS A 158 19.25 0.61 -5.54
CA CYS A 158 18.01 -0.14 -5.64
C CYS A 158 17.99 -1.08 -6.87
N TYR A 159 18.54 -0.65 -8.01
CA TYR A 159 18.65 -1.49 -9.20
C TYR A 159 19.66 -2.62 -9.00
N HIS A 160 20.81 -2.33 -8.40
CA HIS A 160 21.80 -3.36 -8.07
C HIS A 160 21.24 -4.41 -7.11
N LEU A 161 20.46 -4.00 -6.10
CA LEU A 161 19.77 -4.90 -5.18
C LEU A 161 18.75 -5.79 -5.89
N ASP A 162 17.95 -5.21 -6.79
CA ASP A 162 16.95 -5.98 -7.54
C ASP A 162 17.62 -7.03 -8.45
N ALA A 163 18.72 -6.68 -9.12
CA ALA A 163 19.49 -7.58 -9.98
C ALA A 163 20.11 -8.75 -9.21
N ASN A 164 20.52 -8.53 -7.95
CA ASN A 164 21.12 -9.54 -7.07
C ASN A 164 20.10 -10.21 -6.14
N SER A 165 18.79 -10.01 -6.35
CA SER A 165 17.77 -10.66 -5.54
C SER A 165 17.76 -12.18 -5.77
N LYS A 166 17.19 -12.95 -4.84
CA LYS A 166 17.05 -14.42 -4.97
C LYS A 166 16.36 -14.87 -6.27
N HIS A 167 15.53 -14.01 -6.85
CA HIS A 167 14.81 -14.27 -8.10
C HIS A 167 15.42 -13.53 -9.30
N GLY A 168 16.58 -12.90 -9.12
CA GLY A 168 17.20 -12.02 -10.10
C GLY A 168 16.28 -10.89 -10.54
N THR A 169 16.56 -10.33 -11.72
CA THR A 169 15.65 -9.44 -12.41
C THR A 169 14.40 -10.21 -12.81
N LYS A 170 13.26 -9.88 -12.21
CA LYS A 170 11.98 -10.50 -12.54
C LYS A 170 11.57 -10.12 -13.97
N ALA A 171 11.43 -11.10 -14.86
CA ALA A 171 11.04 -10.89 -16.25
C ALA A 171 9.68 -10.16 -16.41
N ASN A 172 8.78 -10.31 -15.43
CA ASN A 172 7.49 -9.64 -15.40
C ASN A 172 7.50 -8.30 -14.66
N ARG A 173 8.68 -7.70 -14.42
CA ARG A 173 8.80 -6.39 -13.79
C ARG A 173 9.54 -5.44 -14.73
N VAL A 174 8.90 -4.33 -15.05
CA VAL A 174 9.44 -3.26 -15.90
C VAL A 174 9.57 -1.97 -15.09
N TYR A 175 10.46 -1.09 -15.49
CA TYR A 175 10.58 0.24 -14.88
C TYR A 175 9.67 1.23 -15.61
N GLY A 176 8.87 1.96 -14.84
CA GLY A 176 7.99 3.00 -15.34
C GLY A 176 8.50 4.41 -15.01
N PRO A 177 7.76 5.45 -15.44
CA PRO A 177 8.08 6.82 -15.08
C PRO A 177 8.03 7.02 -13.55
N PRO A 178 8.70 8.05 -13.00
CA PRO A 178 8.64 8.34 -11.58
C PRO A 178 7.21 8.44 -11.04
N SER A 179 7.02 8.06 -9.77
CA SER A 179 5.74 8.12 -9.06
C SER A 179 5.36 9.56 -8.70
N ASP A 180 4.07 9.87 -8.79
CA ASP A 180 3.49 11.17 -8.43
C ASP A 180 3.36 11.37 -6.91
N ARG A 181 3.83 10.39 -6.12
CA ARG A 181 3.79 10.43 -4.66
C ARG A 181 4.68 11.54 -4.13
N LEU A 182 4.14 12.33 -3.21
CA LEU A 182 4.86 13.37 -2.47
C LEU A 182 5.55 12.78 -1.23
N PRO A 183 6.69 13.38 -0.79
CA PRO A 183 7.39 12.94 0.40
C PRO A 183 6.69 13.38 1.68
N SER A 184 6.78 12.55 2.72
CA SER A 184 6.42 12.89 4.09
C SER A 184 7.39 13.93 4.68
N ALA A 185 6.99 14.54 5.80
CA ALA A 185 7.87 15.44 6.54
C ALA A 185 9.14 14.73 7.05
N GLU A 186 9.07 13.43 7.34
CA GLU A 186 10.22 12.63 7.79
C GLU A 186 11.19 12.37 6.64
N ALA A 187 10.68 12.03 5.45
CA ALA A 187 11.51 11.83 4.27
C ALA A 187 12.25 13.11 3.84
N GLN A 188 11.64 14.28 4.02
CA GLN A 188 12.26 15.57 3.72
C GLN A 188 13.46 15.92 4.61
N LEU A 189 13.60 15.26 5.76
CA LEU A 189 14.73 15.45 6.69
C LEU A 189 15.89 14.48 6.42
N LEU A 190 15.73 13.57 5.45
CA LEU A 190 16.77 12.62 5.09
C LEU A 190 17.94 13.33 4.37
N PRO A 191 19.15 12.77 4.48
CA PRO A 191 20.32 13.40 3.90
C PRO A 191 20.28 13.35 2.35
N PRO A 192 21.02 14.24 1.66
CA PRO A 192 20.97 14.39 0.19
C PRO A 192 21.35 13.13 -0.59
N GLU A 193 22.08 12.19 0.02
CA GLU A 193 22.41 10.91 -0.59
C GLU A 193 21.21 9.97 -0.71
N LEU A 194 20.13 10.23 0.04
CA LEU A 194 18.88 9.46 0.04
C LEU A 194 17.69 10.24 -0.54
N TYR A 195 17.65 11.55 -0.28
CA TYR A 195 16.55 12.43 -0.66
C TYR A 195 17.02 13.52 -1.63
N ASN A 196 16.31 13.69 -2.76
CA ASN A 196 16.52 14.80 -3.68
C ASN A 196 15.57 15.96 -3.32
N PRO A 197 16.05 17.10 -2.78
CA PRO A 197 15.20 18.24 -2.48
C PRO A 197 14.78 19.04 -3.72
N HIS A 198 15.49 18.90 -4.85
CA HIS A 198 15.26 19.66 -6.08
C HIS A 198 14.38 18.91 -7.10
N PHE A 199 13.76 17.80 -6.68
CA PHE A 199 12.97 16.93 -7.57
C PHE A 199 11.80 17.62 -8.29
N GLN A 200 11.38 18.80 -7.83
CA GLN A 200 10.31 19.62 -8.43
C GLN A 200 10.82 20.51 -9.57
N GLU A 201 12.07 20.99 -9.49
CA GLU A 201 12.67 21.90 -10.48
C GLU A 201 13.06 21.15 -11.76
N GLU A 202 13.41 19.86 -11.64
CA GLU A 202 13.76 18.97 -12.75
C GLU A 202 12.62 18.75 -13.78
N GLU A 203 11.37 19.13 -13.47
CA GLU A 203 10.24 19.07 -14.43
C GLU A 203 10.16 20.30 -15.34
N GLU A 204 10.63 21.47 -14.91
CA GLU A 204 10.50 22.72 -15.67
C GLU A 204 11.60 22.88 -16.75
N GLU A 205 12.80 22.34 -16.53
CA GLU A 205 13.90 22.38 -17.52
C GLU A 205 13.73 21.37 -18.67
N GLY A 206 12.86 20.36 -18.53
CA GLY A 206 12.58 19.38 -19.59
C GLY A 206 11.75 19.92 -20.77
N GLY A 207 11.30 21.17 -20.72
CA GLY A 207 10.47 21.81 -21.73
C GLY A 207 11.22 22.66 -22.78
N ASN A 208 12.56 22.79 -22.68
CA ASN A 208 13.31 23.64 -23.61
C ASN A 208 14.04 22.80 -24.67
N GLU A 209 13.44 22.81 -25.86
CA GLU A 209 14.01 22.40 -27.14
C GLU A 209 15.38 23.08 -27.39
N ASN A 210 16.48 22.41 -27.01
CA ASN A 210 17.82 22.41 -27.62
C ASN A 210 18.87 21.82 -26.64
N GLY A 211 18.96 20.48 -26.58
CA GLY A 211 19.93 19.67 -25.81
C GLY A 211 19.80 18.20 -26.22
N PRO A 212 20.84 17.34 -26.09
CA PRO A 212 21.00 16.17 -26.94
C PRO A 212 19.84 15.19 -26.78
N ILE A 213 19.21 14.90 -27.93
CA ILE A 213 18.11 13.99 -28.21
C ILE A 213 17.98 12.88 -27.16
N SER A 214 16.93 12.97 -26.33
CA SER A 214 16.37 11.80 -25.65
C SER A 214 15.79 10.85 -26.71
N PRO A 215 16.01 9.53 -26.63
CA PRO A 215 15.46 8.61 -27.61
C PRO A 215 13.94 8.54 -27.40
N SER A 216 13.21 8.93 -28.45
CA SER A 216 11.78 8.70 -28.60
C SER A 216 11.47 7.22 -28.40
N PHE A 217 10.58 6.90 -27.44
CA PHE A 217 10.18 5.54 -27.09
C PHE A 217 8.99 5.03 -27.92
N ASP A 218 8.86 5.49 -29.16
CA ASP A 218 7.99 4.88 -30.17
C ASP A 218 8.85 4.10 -31.17
N GLN A 219 9.38 2.93 -30.77
CA GLN A 219 9.59 1.77 -31.66
C GLN A 219 10.11 0.51 -30.90
N PRO A 220 9.84 -0.70 -31.43
CA PRO A 220 9.89 -1.95 -30.68
C PRO A 220 11.29 -2.58 -30.63
N HIS A 221 11.59 -3.21 -29.49
CA HIS A 221 12.66 -4.19 -29.22
C HIS A 221 14.04 -3.93 -29.86
N LYS A 222 14.99 -3.47 -29.04
CA LYS A 222 16.37 -3.98 -29.03
C LYS A 222 17.07 -3.64 -27.71
N THR A 223 17.61 -4.69 -27.10
CA THR A 223 18.45 -4.73 -25.91
C THR A 223 19.55 -3.66 -25.91
N CYS A 224 19.61 -2.86 -24.85
CA CYS A 224 20.78 -2.05 -24.50
C CYS A 224 21.23 -2.41 -23.09
N CYS A 225 22.22 -3.30 -23.01
CA CYS A 225 23.02 -3.54 -21.81
C CYS A 225 24.25 -2.62 -21.89
N PRO A 226 24.62 -1.89 -20.82
CA PRO A 226 25.91 -1.23 -20.78
C PRO A 226 27.04 -2.26 -20.59
N ASP A 227 28.11 -2.06 -21.36
CA ASP A 227 29.29 -2.92 -21.52
C ASP A 227 30.08 -3.04 -20.20
N LEU A 228 30.07 -4.23 -19.58
CA LEU A 228 30.86 -4.59 -18.39
C LEU A 228 32.06 -5.45 -18.79
N ASN A 229 32.96 -4.90 -19.62
CA ASN A 229 34.22 -5.54 -19.99
C ASN A 229 35.43 -4.84 -19.37
N SER A 230 35.40 -4.62 -18.06
CA SER A 230 36.61 -4.28 -17.32
C SER A 230 36.49 -4.82 -15.90
N PHE A 231 37.46 -5.65 -15.50
CA PHE A 231 37.64 -6.30 -14.20
C PHE A 231 36.85 -7.59 -13.92
N ILE A 232 37.30 -8.68 -14.54
CA ILE A 232 37.34 -9.98 -13.83
C ILE A 232 38.72 -10.61 -14.10
N GLU A 233 39.66 -10.43 -13.18
CA GLU A 233 40.82 -11.33 -13.06
C GLU A 233 40.35 -12.61 -12.36
N ILE A 234 40.20 -13.68 -13.12
CA ILE A 234 39.95 -15.03 -12.57
C ILE A 234 41.31 -15.67 -12.27
N LYS A 235 41.65 -15.78 -10.98
CA LYS A 235 42.71 -16.70 -10.53
C LYS A 235 42.20 -18.12 -10.69
N VAL A 236 42.83 -18.88 -11.58
CA VAL A 236 42.63 -20.33 -11.72
C VAL A 236 43.74 -21.02 -10.92
N GLU A 237 43.38 -21.68 -9.83
CA GLU A 237 44.21 -22.69 -9.16
C GLU A 237 44.38 -23.89 -10.12
N LYS A 238 45.62 -24.34 -10.30
CA LYS A 238 45.94 -25.58 -11.03
C LYS A 238 46.08 -26.71 -10.01
N ASP A 239 45.28 -27.75 -10.17
CA ASP A 239 45.52 -29.05 -9.54
C ASP A 239 46.60 -29.80 -10.34
N GLU A 240 47.63 -30.26 -9.64
CA GLU A 240 48.47 -31.43 -9.99
C GLU A 240 48.31 -32.49 -8.90
#